data_AF-A0A1V3MVG2-F1
#
_entry.id   AF-A0A1V3MVG2-F1
#
_cell.length_a   1.000
_cell.length_b   1.000
_cell.length_c   1.000
_cell.angle_alpha   90.00
_cell.angle_beta   90.00
_cell.angle_gamma   90.00
#
_symmetry.space_group_name_H-M   'P 1'
#
loop_
_entity.id
_entity.type
_entity.pdbx_description
1 polymer ?
#
loop_
_entity_poly.entity_id
_entity_poly.type
_entity_poly.pdbx_seq_one_letter_code
_entity_poly.pdbx_strand_id
1 'polypeptide(L)'
;MDDPAQLSEYGKILIILLIGALLVCATIFLARLISPKKNNPIKSGTYECGEDPIGSSWVQFNPRFYVIALVFLLFDVELIFIFPWATVFGQPEYIAADGRWGWFTLIEMAMFIGILILGLVFVWKKGDLEWVKPNVSLPKVPVNIPQSAYSALNNTAYQVRDYRQPAVEAVEHAVVQEPTSAPKIAFKPRFKKPE
;
A
#
# COMPACT_ATOMS: atom_id res chain seq x y z
N MET A 1 36.57 31.03 6.67
CA MET A 1 36.04 29.94 5.80
C MET A 1 35.73 30.62 4.48
N ASP A 2 36.75 31.10 3.78
CA ASP A 2 36.60 32.11 2.72
C ASP A 2 37.58 31.81 1.59
N ASP A 3 37.65 30.55 1.18
CA ASP A 3 38.28 30.21 -0.10
C ASP A 3 37.22 30.46 -1.18
N PRO A 4 37.44 31.37 -2.15
CA PRO A 4 36.51 31.61 -3.25
C PRO A 4 36.22 30.35 -4.09
N ALA A 5 37.00 29.29 -3.93
CA ALA A 5 36.77 27.98 -4.52
C ALA A 5 35.80 27.07 -3.72
N GLN A 6 35.34 27.46 -2.53
CA GLN A 6 34.39 26.66 -1.74
C GLN A 6 32.95 26.82 -2.23
N LEU A 7 32.34 25.70 -2.63
CA LEU A 7 30.90 25.60 -2.88
C LEU A 7 30.12 25.90 -1.59
N SER A 8 29.20 26.88 -1.66
CA SER A 8 28.19 27.13 -0.62
C SER A 8 27.45 25.83 -0.27
N GLU A 9 27.00 25.69 0.98
CA GLU A 9 26.19 24.54 1.42
C GLU A 9 24.98 24.31 0.50
N TYR A 10 24.34 25.39 0.03
CA TYR A 10 23.25 25.30 -0.96
C TYR A 10 23.71 24.75 -2.31
N GLY A 11 24.94 25.06 -2.73
CA GLY A 11 25.56 24.49 -3.92
C GLY A 11 25.79 22.99 -3.79
N LYS A 12 26.20 22.51 -2.61
CA LYS A 12 26.33 21.06 -2.34
C LYS A 12 24.98 20.36 -2.44
N ILE A 13 23.93 20.94 -1.85
CA ILE A 13 22.55 20.42 -1.93
C ILE A 13 22.09 20.34 -3.39
N LEU A 14 22.34 21.39 -4.18
CA LEU A 14 21.99 21.41 -5.61
C LEU A 14 22.72 20.31 -6.38
N ILE A 15 24.02 20.12 -6.14
CA ILE A 15 24.80 19.07 -6.79
C ILE A 15 24.24 17.68 -6.46
N ILE A 16 23.90 17.42 -5.19
CA ILE A 16 23.28 16.15 -4.78
C ILE A 16 21.95 15.93 -5.52
N LEU A 17 21.11 16.95 -5.62
CA LEU A 17 19.85 16.89 -6.35
C LEU A 17 20.07 16.59 -7.84
N LEU A 18 21.04 17.26 -8.47
CA LEU A 18 21.36 17.05 -9.88
C LEU A 18 21.92 15.65 -10.15
N ILE A 19 22.82 15.16 -9.30
CA ILE A 19 23.37 13.79 -9.40
C ILE A 19 22.26 12.76 -9.21
N GLY A 20 21.36 12.96 -8.24
CA GLY A 20 20.22 12.08 -8.01
C GLY A 20 19.27 12.03 -9.21
N ALA A 21 18.91 13.20 -9.75
CA ALA A 21 18.09 13.29 -10.96
C ALA A 21 18.78 12.65 -12.17
N LEU A 22 20.09 12.87 -12.33
CA LEU A 22 20.89 12.26 -13.39
C LEU A 22 20.89 10.73 -13.28
N LEU A 23 21.04 10.17 -12.08
CA LEU A 23 21.02 8.71 -11.87
C LEU A 23 19.65 8.11 -12.22
N VAL A 24 18.55 8.74 -11.82
CA VAL A 24 17.20 8.28 -12.19
C VAL A 24 17.01 8.35 -13.71
N CYS A 25 17.42 9.45 -14.34
CA CYS A 25 17.31 9.59 -15.80
C CYS A 25 18.20 8.60 -16.55
N ALA A 26 19.45 8.41 -16.11
CA ALA A 26 20.40 7.49 -16.71
C ALA A 26 19.94 6.04 -16.61
N THR A 27 19.38 5.63 -15.46
CA THR A 27 18.86 4.27 -15.27
C THR A 27 17.63 4.01 -16.14
N ILE A 28 16.68 4.95 -16.22
CA ILE A 28 15.53 4.85 -17.14
C ILE A 28 15.99 4.82 -18.60
N PHE A 29 16.97 5.65 -18.97
CA PHE A 29 17.53 5.70 -20.32
C PHE A 29 18.23 4.38 -20.69
N LEU A 30 19.06 3.86 -19.80
CA LEU A 30 19.76 2.59 -19.99
C LEU A 30 18.77 1.42 -20.07
N ALA A 31 17.75 1.40 -19.21
CA ALA A 31 16.67 0.42 -19.27
C ALA A 31 15.96 0.49 -20.63
N ARG A 32 15.68 1.68 -21.15
CA ARG A 32 15.07 1.86 -22.49
C ARG A 32 15.98 1.38 -23.63
N LEU A 33 17.30 1.46 -23.48
CA LEU A 33 18.28 1.03 -24.48
C LEU A 33 18.45 -0.50 -24.50
N ILE A 34 18.54 -1.13 -23.32
CA ILE A 34 18.80 -2.57 -23.17
C ILE A 34 17.49 -3.40 -23.31
N SER A 35 16.34 -2.83 -22.94
CA SER A 35 15.08 -3.59 -22.87
C SER A 35 14.60 -4.09 -24.26
N PRO A 36 14.20 -5.37 -24.39
CA PRO A 36 13.62 -5.90 -25.61
C PRO A 36 12.33 -5.17 -26.00
N LYS A 37 12.35 -4.53 -27.18
CA LYS A 37 11.19 -3.80 -27.71
C LYS A 37 10.22 -4.76 -28.39
N LYS A 38 9.31 -5.35 -27.62
CA LYS A 38 8.21 -6.21 -28.13
C LYS A 38 6.86 -5.55 -27.90
N ASN A 39 6.56 -4.53 -28.71
CA ASN A 39 5.28 -3.84 -28.68
C ASN A 39 4.17 -4.78 -29.18
N ASN A 40 3.07 -4.89 -28.45
CA ASN A 40 1.92 -5.70 -28.82
C ASN A 40 0.67 -4.96 -28.34
N PRO A 41 -0.39 -4.81 -29.16
CA PRO A 41 -1.64 -4.16 -28.74
C PRO A 41 -2.18 -4.67 -27.40
N ILE A 42 -2.05 -5.97 -27.12
CA ILE A 42 -2.49 -6.58 -25.85
C ILE A 42 -1.64 -6.09 -24.66
N LYS A 43 -0.33 -5.89 -24.84
CA LYS A 43 0.56 -5.38 -23.77
C LYS A 43 0.37 -3.90 -23.47
N SER A 44 -0.14 -3.15 -24.44
CA SER A 44 -0.39 -1.70 -24.33
C SER A 44 -1.83 -1.38 -23.90
N GLY A 45 -2.68 -2.40 -23.74
CA GLY A 45 -4.04 -2.24 -23.24
C GLY A 45 -4.09 -2.02 -21.73
N THR A 46 -5.22 -1.51 -21.25
CA THR A 46 -5.53 -1.44 -19.82
C THR A 46 -5.63 -2.85 -19.23
N TYR A 47 -5.08 -3.04 -18.03
CA TYR A 47 -5.18 -4.31 -17.34
C TYR A 47 -6.59 -4.49 -16.73
N GLU A 48 -7.34 -5.47 -17.23
CA GLU A 48 -8.70 -5.86 -16.77
C GLU A 48 -8.80 -7.38 -16.57
N CYS A 49 -7.77 -7.99 -15.96
CA CYS A 49 -7.70 -9.44 -15.70
C CYS A 49 -7.88 -10.35 -16.93
N GLY A 50 -7.65 -9.83 -18.15
CA GLY A 50 -7.75 -10.57 -19.41
C GLY A 50 -9.02 -10.27 -20.23
N GLU A 51 -9.92 -9.44 -19.69
CA GLU A 51 -11.14 -8.99 -20.38
C GLU A 51 -10.95 -7.61 -21.03
N ASP A 52 -11.84 -7.26 -21.96
CA ASP A 52 -11.88 -5.92 -22.52
C ASP A 52 -12.53 -4.94 -21.51
N PRO A 53 -11.99 -3.73 -21.32
CA PRO A 53 -12.57 -2.74 -20.42
C PRO A 53 -13.97 -2.36 -20.90
N ILE A 54 -14.97 -2.55 -20.03
CA ILE A 54 -16.35 -2.18 -20.30
C ILE A 54 -16.76 -0.94 -19.49
N GLY A 55 -17.45 -0.01 -20.16
CA GLY A 55 -18.02 1.17 -19.51
C GLY A 55 -17.07 2.37 -19.45
N SER A 56 -17.48 3.36 -18.66
CA SER A 56 -16.76 4.63 -18.48
C SER A 56 -15.80 4.53 -17.29
N SER A 57 -14.58 5.03 -17.47
CA SER A 57 -13.61 5.18 -16.36
C SER A 57 -13.94 6.35 -15.42
N TRP A 58 -14.99 7.13 -15.72
CA TRP A 58 -15.43 8.22 -14.86
C TRP A 58 -16.18 7.69 -13.65
N VAL A 59 -15.48 7.62 -12.52
CA VAL A 59 -16.05 7.27 -11.21
C VAL A 59 -16.10 8.51 -10.31
N GLN A 60 -17.15 8.60 -9.49
CA GLN A 60 -17.22 9.61 -8.43
C GLN A 60 -16.20 9.25 -7.34
N PHE A 61 -15.15 10.05 -7.23
CA PHE A 61 -14.18 9.91 -6.14
C PHE A 61 -14.80 10.29 -4.81
N ASN A 62 -14.39 9.57 -3.75
CA ASN A 62 -14.88 9.84 -2.42
C ASN A 62 -14.38 11.22 -1.93
N PRO A 63 -15.26 12.15 -1.48
CA PRO A 63 -14.84 13.48 -1.02
C PRO A 63 -13.91 13.44 0.21
N ARG A 64 -13.79 12.30 0.91
CA ARG A 64 -12.88 12.13 2.05
C ARG A 64 -11.41 12.39 1.70
N PHE A 65 -10.98 12.10 0.46
CA PHE A 65 -9.61 12.46 0.02
C PHE A 65 -9.36 13.97 0.11
N TYR A 66 -10.36 14.78 -0.26
CA TYR A 66 -10.29 16.23 -0.17
C TYR A 66 -10.24 16.70 1.29
N VAL A 67 -11.06 16.13 2.17
CA VAL A 67 -11.08 16.50 3.60
C VAL A 67 -9.73 16.21 4.25
N ILE A 68 -9.15 15.03 3.99
CA ILE A 68 -7.82 14.66 4.51
C ILE A 68 -6.75 15.62 3.99
N ALA A 69 -6.77 15.95 2.70
CA ALA A 69 -5.82 16.89 2.11
C ALA A 69 -5.94 18.31 2.69
N LEU A 70 -7.17 18.78 2.92
CA LEU A 70 -7.43 20.08 3.53
C LEU A 70 -6.91 20.14 4.98
N VAL A 71 -7.18 19.10 5.78
CA VAL A 71 -6.68 18.99 7.16
C VAL A 71 -5.16 18.94 7.17
N PHE A 72 -4.54 18.16 6.27
CA PHE A 72 -3.08 18.10 6.14
C PHE A 72 -2.47 19.48 5.81
N LEU A 73 -3.03 20.19 4.83
CA LEU A 73 -2.56 21.52 4.43
C LEU A 73 -2.67 22.53 5.59
N LEU A 74 -3.74 22.44 6.37
CA LEU A 74 -3.93 23.28 7.56
C LEU A 74 -2.82 23.03 8.60
N PHE A 75 -2.52 21.75 8.92
CA PHE A 75 -1.40 21.42 9.81
C PHE A 75 -0.03 21.80 9.26
N ASP A 76 0.17 21.72 7.94
CA ASP A 76 1.43 22.11 7.30
C ASP A 76 1.70 23.61 7.44
N VAL A 77 0.67 24.44 7.27
CA VAL A 77 0.75 25.89 7.50
C VAL A 77 1.04 26.19 8.98
N GLU A 78 0.50 25.39 9.91
CA GLU A 78 0.75 25.58 11.34
C GLU A 78 2.21 25.32 11.73
N LEU A 79 2.88 24.37 11.06
CA LEU A 79 4.31 24.11 11.29
C LEU A 79 5.18 25.31 10.95
N ILE A 80 4.79 26.14 9.98
CA ILE A 80 5.51 27.38 9.64
C ILE A 80 5.57 28.34 10.86
N PHE A 81 4.61 28.29 11.78
CA PHE A 81 4.63 29.09 13.01
C PHE A 81 5.42 28.42 14.13
N ILE A 82 5.41 27.08 14.21
CA ILE A 82 6.12 26.34 15.26
C ILE A 82 7.64 26.36 15.04
N PHE A 83 8.11 26.24 13.78
CA PHE A 83 9.53 26.15 13.49
C PHE A 83 10.34 27.38 13.94
N PRO A 84 9.97 28.63 13.61
CA PRO A 84 10.69 29.81 14.07
C PRO A 84 10.71 29.93 15.59
N TRP A 85 9.61 29.60 16.27
CA TRP A 85 9.59 29.57 17.74
C TRP A 85 10.58 28.54 18.30
N ALA A 86 10.60 27.33 17.73
CA ALA A 86 11.48 26.26 18.17
C ALA A 86 12.97 26.61 18.02
N THR A 87 13.35 27.41 17.01
CA THR A 87 14.74 27.82 16.79
C THR A 87 15.20 28.95 17.71
N VAL A 88 14.28 29.77 18.24
CA VAL A 88 14.62 30.90 19.11
C VAL A 88 14.40 30.64 20.60
N PHE A 89 13.56 29.65 20.96
CA PHE A 89 13.16 29.39 22.34
C PHE A 89 14.34 29.27 23.33
N GLY A 90 15.41 28.59 22.93
CA GLY A 90 16.60 28.36 23.76
C GLY A 90 17.74 29.36 23.58
N GLN A 91 17.55 30.47 22.86
CA GLN A 91 18.64 31.42 22.60
C GLN A 91 18.97 32.26 23.85
N PRO A 92 20.24 32.30 24.28
CA PRO A 92 20.66 32.97 25.50
C PRO A 92 20.42 34.49 25.47
N GLU A 93 20.44 35.10 24.27
CA GLU A 93 20.20 36.53 24.08
C GLU A 93 18.79 36.94 24.55
N TYR A 94 17.77 36.15 24.20
CA TYR A 94 16.38 36.44 24.58
C TYR A 94 16.12 36.12 26.06
N ILE A 95 16.74 35.08 26.58
CA ILE A 95 16.65 34.72 28.01
C ILE A 95 17.31 35.79 28.89
N ALA A 96 18.43 36.35 28.44
CA ALA A 96 19.13 37.43 29.14
C ALA A 96 18.39 38.77 29.04
N ALA A 97 17.64 39.01 27.95
CA ALA A 97 16.84 40.21 27.77
C ALA A 97 15.62 40.25 28.72
N ASP A 98 14.93 39.11 28.91
CA ASP A 98 13.85 38.97 29.88
C ASP A 98 13.83 37.56 30.50
N GLY A 99 14.06 37.46 31.80
CA GLY A 99 14.02 36.18 32.53
C GLY A 99 12.66 35.48 32.51
N ARG A 100 11.59 36.16 32.08
CA ARG A 100 10.24 35.59 31.90
C ARG A 100 10.04 34.97 30.51
N TRP A 101 10.93 35.22 29.55
CA TRP A 101 10.83 34.81 28.15
C TRP A 101 10.45 33.33 27.98
N GLY A 102 11.18 32.44 28.65
CA GLY A 102 10.98 31.00 28.53
C GLY A 102 9.58 30.56 28.96
N TRP A 103 9.09 31.04 30.11
CA TRP A 103 7.75 30.68 30.58
C TRP A 103 6.64 31.32 29.75
N PHE A 104 6.82 32.59 29.35
CA PHE A 104 5.83 33.31 28.57
C PHE A 104 5.61 32.67 27.19
N THR A 105 6.69 32.48 26.44
CA THR A 105 6.63 31.89 25.09
C THR A 105 6.21 30.41 25.10
N LEU A 106 6.53 29.67 26.16
CA LEU A 106 6.06 28.28 26.33
C LEU A 106 4.55 28.23 26.54
N ILE A 107 3.98 29.13 27.36
CA ILE A 107 2.52 29.19 27.57
C ILE A 107 1.80 29.58 26.29
N GLU A 108 2.30 30.58 25.55
CA GLU A 108 1.73 30.97 24.26
C GLU A 108 1.75 29.81 23.26
N MET A 109 2.88 29.11 23.14
CA MET A 109 2.99 27.97 22.24
C MET A 109 2.13 26.78 22.69
N ALA A 110 2.04 26.52 23.99
CA ALA A 110 1.16 25.50 24.54
C ALA A 110 -0.32 25.83 24.27
N MET A 111 -0.71 27.11 24.34
CA MET A 111 -2.05 27.55 23.98
C MET A 111 -2.30 27.38 22.48
N PHE A 112 -1.35 27.80 21.63
CA PHE A 112 -1.41 27.62 20.19
C PHE A 112 -1.61 26.15 19.83
N ILE A 113 -0.70 25.26 20.25
CA ILE A 113 -0.78 23.81 20.03
C ILE A 113 -2.06 23.23 20.64
N GLY A 114 -2.49 23.71 21.80
CA GLY A 114 -3.73 23.29 22.44
C GLY A 114 -4.97 23.53 21.57
N ILE A 115 -5.04 24.68 20.90
CA ILE A 115 -6.11 25.00 19.95
C ILE A 115 -6.06 24.05 18.74
N LEU A 116 -4.87 23.73 18.22
CA LEU A 116 -4.70 22.81 17.09
C LEU A 116 -5.17 21.40 17.44
N ILE A 117 -4.73 20.91 18.61
CA ILE A 117 -5.15 19.60 19.13
C ILE A 117 -6.67 19.56 19.30
N LEU A 118 -7.28 20.63 19.80
CA LEU A 118 -8.73 20.69 19.96
C LEU A 118 -9.45 20.60 18.60
N GLY A 119 -8.94 21.29 17.57
CA GLY A 119 -9.41 21.16 16.19
C GLY A 119 -9.27 19.73 15.67
N LEU A 120 -8.12 19.09 15.89
CA LEU A 120 -7.88 17.70 15.51
C LEU A 120 -8.86 16.74 16.19
N VAL A 121 -9.03 16.87 17.50
CA VAL A 121 -9.96 16.04 18.28
C VAL A 121 -11.39 16.23 17.79
N PHE A 122 -11.80 17.46 17.46
CA PHE A 122 -13.12 17.74 16.89
C PHE A 122 -13.34 16.97 15.57
N VAL A 123 -12.43 17.11 14.61
CA VAL A 123 -12.53 16.43 13.31
C VAL A 123 -12.48 14.91 13.47
N TRP A 124 -11.65 14.42 14.40
CA TRP A 124 -11.55 13.00 14.71
C TRP A 124 -12.85 12.46 15.31
N LYS A 125 -13.44 13.16 16.29
CA LYS A 125 -14.72 12.76 16.90
C LYS A 125 -15.88 12.81 15.92
N LYS A 126 -15.82 13.70 14.92
CA LYS A 126 -16.80 13.77 13.84
C LYS A 126 -16.68 12.60 12.84
N GLY A 127 -15.56 11.88 12.83
CA GLY A 127 -15.33 10.74 11.95
C GLY A 127 -14.88 11.12 10.54
N ASP A 128 -14.53 12.40 10.31
CA ASP A 128 -14.10 12.89 9.00
C ASP A 128 -12.76 12.27 8.56
N LEU A 129 -11.98 11.74 9.51
CA LEU A 129 -10.73 11.00 9.28
C LEU A 129 -10.94 9.49 9.07
N GLU A 130 -12.16 8.98 9.23
CA GLU A 130 -12.40 7.54 9.11
C GLU A 130 -12.40 7.08 7.65
N TRP A 131 -11.68 6.00 7.38
CA TRP A 131 -11.67 5.37 6.05
C TRP A 131 -12.85 4.42 5.86
N VAL A 132 -13.37 4.35 4.63
CA VAL A 132 -14.40 3.37 4.26
C VAL A 132 -13.78 1.98 4.27
N LYS A 133 -14.11 1.17 5.26
CA LYS A 133 -13.75 -0.26 5.26
C LYS A 133 -14.72 -1.02 4.35
N PRO A 134 -14.23 -1.87 3.43
CA PRO A 134 -15.11 -2.73 2.66
C PRO A 134 -15.91 -3.65 3.60
N ASN A 135 -17.23 -3.62 3.50
CA ASN A 135 -18.06 -4.65 4.14
C ASN A 135 -17.99 -5.90 3.26
N VAL A 136 -17.12 -6.85 3.63
CA VAL A 136 -16.98 -8.11 2.90
C VAL A 136 -18.20 -8.98 3.18
N SER A 137 -19.20 -8.92 2.31
CA SER A 137 -20.29 -9.88 2.32
C SER A 137 -19.82 -11.15 1.60
N LEU A 138 -19.58 -12.22 2.35
CA LEU A 138 -19.26 -13.51 1.73
C LEU A 138 -20.48 -14.01 0.94
N PRO A 139 -20.35 -14.30 -0.36
CA PRO A 139 -21.46 -14.80 -1.15
C PRO A 139 -21.93 -16.15 -0.58
N LYS A 140 -23.21 -16.23 -0.21
CA LYS A 140 -23.85 -17.50 0.17
C LYS A 140 -24.40 -18.14 -1.09
N VAL A 141 -23.65 -19.08 -1.65
CA VAL A 141 -24.14 -19.90 -2.76
C VAL A 141 -25.16 -20.89 -2.20
N PRO A 142 -26.35 -21.08 -2.81
CA PRO A 142 -27.32 -22.09 -2.39
C PRO A 142 -26.84 -23.49 -2.80
N VAL A 143 -25.70 -23.89 -2.25
CA VAL A 143 -25.20 -25.25 -2.33
C VAL A 143 -25.72 -26.00 -1.12
N ASN A 144 -26.16 -27.24 -1.32
CA ASN A 144 -26.59 -28.14 -0.26
C ASN A 144 -25.40 -28.68 0.58
N ILE A 145 -24.28 -27.95 0.58
CA ILE A 145 -23.01 -28.34 1.19
C ILE A 145 -22.80 -27.46 2.43
N PRO A 146 -22.61 -28.06 3.63
CA PRO A 146 -22.38 -27.29 4.84
C PRO A 146 -21.03 -26.58 4.82
N GLN A 147 -20.94 -25.40 5.44
CA GLN A 147 -19.68 -24.62 5.60
C GLN A 147 -18.55 -25.46 6.23
N SER A 148 -18.89 -26.42 7.09
CA SER A 148 -17.92 -27.33 7.71
C SER A 148 -17.10 -28.13 6.69
N ALA A 149 -17.70 -28.51 5.55
CA ALA A 149 -17.02 -29.24 4.49
C ALA A 149 -15.94 -28.39 3.82
N TYR A 150 -16.21 -27.10 3.58
CA TYR A 150 -15.22 -26.16 3.06
C TYR A 150 -14.09 -25.90 4.06
N SER A 151 -14.41 -25.73 5.34
CA SER A 151 -13.38 -25.58 6.37
C SER A 151 -12.50 -26.83 6.51
N ALA A 152 -13.09 -28.03 6.39
CA ALA A 152 -12.34 -29.28 6.42
C ALA A 152 -11.36 -29.37 5.24
N LEU A 153 -11.80 -29.02 4.03
CA LEU A 153 -10.94 -28.96 2.84
C LEU A 153 -9.82 -27.93 3.00
N ASN A 154 -10.14 -26.70 3.40
CA ASN A 154 -9.15 -25.63 3.55
C ASN A 154 -8.10 -25.93 4.64
N ASN A 155 -8.47 -26.70 5.66
CA ASN A 155 -7.56 -27.14 6.72
C ASN A 155 -6.79 -28.41 6.36
N THR A 156 -7.07 -29.05 5.22
CA THR A 156 -6.38 -30.26 4.78
C THR A 156 -5.02 -29.89 4.18
N ALA A 157 -3.95 -30.54 4.63
CA ALA A 157 -2.63 -30.38 4.03
C ALA A 157 -2.57 -31.15 2.70
N TYR A 158 -2.37 -30.44 1.58
CA TYR A 158 -2.20 -31.05 0.27
C TYR A 158 -0.72 -31.22 -0.04
N GLN A 159 -0.32 -32.42 -0.47
CA GLN A 159 1.02 -32.66 -1.03
C GLN A 159 1.06 -32.01 -2.42
N VAL A 160 1.76 -30.87 -2.52
CA VAL A 160 1.94 -30.16 -3.79
C VAL A 160 2.84 -31.01 -4.68
N ARG A 161 2.32 -31.42 -5.85
CA ARG A 161 3.15 -32.10 -6.85
C ARG A 161 4.27 -31.18 -7.29
N ASP A 162 5.51 -31.66 -7.24
CA ASP A 162 6.65 -30.92 -7.80
C ASP A 162 6.62 -31.05 -9.33
N TYR A 163 6.27 -29.97 -10.00
CA TYR A 163 6.20 -29.91 -11.47
C TYR A 163 7.58 -29.76 -12.14
N ARG A 164 8.66 -29.64 -11.36
CA ARG A 164 10.03 -29.59 -11.89
C ARG A 164 10.64 -30.97 -12.11
N GLN A 165 10.07 -32.01 -11.51
CA GLN A 165 10.52 -33.38 -11.73
C GLN A 165 9.97 -33.90 -13.07
N PRO A 166 10.84 -34.37 -13.99
CA PRO A 166 10.39 -35.04 -15.20
C PRO A 166 9.53 -36.25 -14.84
N ALA A 167 8.44 -36.48 -15.57
CA ALA A 167 7.46 -37.56 -15.32
C ALA A 167 8.01 -39.00 -15.44
N VAL A 168 9.33 -39.16 -15.57
CA VAL A 168 10.01 -40.42 -15.89
C VAL A 168 10.30 -41.25 -14.63
N GLU A 169 10.57 -40.64 -13.48
CA GLU A 169 10.88 -41.35 -12.22
C GLU A 169 9.64 -42.00 -11.57
N ALA A 170 8.42 -41.54 -11.90
CA ALA A 170 7.18 -42.08 -11.32
C ALA A 170 6.83 -43.49 -11.80
N VAL A 171 7.48 -43.99 -12.86
CA VAL A 171 7.23 -45.33 -13.40
C VAL A 171 8.13 -46.39 -12.74
N GLU A 172 9.28 -45.99 -12.18
CA GLU A 172 10.31 -46.94 -11.71
C GLU A 172 10.07 -47.44 -10.27
N HIS A 173 9.39 -46.66 -9.43
CA HIS A 173 9.04 -47.06 -8.05
C HIS A 173 7.67 -47.75 -7.91
N ALA A 174 6.91 -47.88 -9.00
CA ALA A 174 5.72 -48.71 -9.02
C ALA A 174 6.12 -50.19 -9.20
N VAL A 175 6.62 -50.79 -8.12
CA VAL A 175 6.75 -52.25 -8.02
C VAL A 175 5.37 -52.86 -8.29
N VAL A 176 5.33 -53.77 -9.25
CA VAL A 176 4.18 -54.57 -9.66
C VAL A 176 3.46 -55.14 -8.44
N GLN A 177 2.31 -54.56 -8.11
CA GLN A 177 1.25 -55.23 -7.37
C GLN A 177 0.08 -55.40 -8.34
N GLU A 178 -0.36 -56.64 -8.53
CA GLU A 178 -1.54 -56.99 -9.33
C GLU A 178 -2.75 -56.12 -8.95
N PRO A 179 -3.63 -55.77 -9.91
CA PRO A 179 -4.75 -54.87 -9.68
C PRO A 179 -5.80 -55.56 -8.81
N THR A 180 -5.66 -55.46 -7.48
CA THR A 180 -6.68 -55.92 -6.55
C THR A 180 -7.74 -54.83 -6.42
N SER A 181 -8.79 -54.98 -7.24
CA SER A 181 -10.06 -54.24 -7.23
C SER A 181 -10.00 -52.74 -7.57
N ALA A 182 -10.69 -52.37 -8.66
CA ALA A 182 -10.92 -50.98 -9.03
C ALA A 182 -11.56 -50.20 -7.86
N PRO A 183 -11.13 -48.95 -7.59
CA PRO A 183 -11.70 -48.14 -6.52
C PRO A 183 -13.20 -47.95 -6.80
N LYS A 184 -14.05 -48.33 -5.83
CA LYS A 184 -15.50 -48.11 -5.93
C LYS A 184 -15.75 -46.61 -6.07
N ILE A 185 -16.36 -46.23 -7.19
CA ILE A 185 -16.85 -44.86 -7.43
C ILE A 185 -17.79 -44.51 -6.26
N ALA A 186 -17.42 -43.48 -5.48
CA ALA A 186 -18.10 -43.09 -4.23
C ALA A 186 -19.55 -42.61 -4.44
N PHE A 187 -19.99 -42.42 -5.69
CA PHE A 187 -21.32 -41.94 -6.02
C PHE A 187 -21.84 -42.64 -7.28
N LYS A 188 -22.89 -43.47 -7.13
CA LYS A 188 -23.68 -43.99 -8.25
C LYS A 188 -25.02 -43.23 -8.27
N PRO A 189 -25.24 -42.28 -9.19
CA PRO A 189 -26.53 -41.60 -9.28
C PRO A 189 -27.62 -42.62 -9.65
N ARG A 190 -28.69 -42.68 -8.84
CA ARG A 190 -29.83 -43.57 -9.06
C ARG A 190 -30.91 -42.78 -9.80
N PHE A 191 -30.91 -42.83 -11.13
CA PHE A 191 -31.97 -42.21 -11.93
C PHE A 191 -33.26 -43.02 -11.79
N LYS A 192 -34.30 -42.44 -11.18
CA LYS A 192 -35.67 -42.97 -11.27
C LYS A 192 -36.18 -42.71 -12.69
N LYS A 193 -36.67 -43.75 -13.36
CA LYS A 193 -37.35 -43.60 -14.65
C LYS A 193 -38.67 -42.86 -14.41
N PRO A 194 -39.06 -41.92 -15.30
CA PRO A 194 -40.39 -41.33 -15.28
C PRO A 194 -41.43 -42.42 -15.60
N GLU A 195 -42.57 -42.36 -14.90
CA GLU A 195 -43.77 -43.18 -15.18
C GLU A 195 -44.39 -42.81 -16.52
#